data_AF-A0A8T9D5H9-F1
#
_entry.id   AF-A0A8T9D5H9-F1
#
_cell.length_a   1.000
_cell.length_b   1.000
_cell.length_c   1.000
_cell.angle_alpha   90.00
_cell.angle_beta   90.00
_cell.angle_gamma   90.00
#
_symmetry.space_group_name_H-M   'P 1'
#
loop_
_entity.id
_entity.type
_entity.pdbx_description
1 polymer ?
#
loop_
_entity_poly.entity_id
_entity_poly.type
_entity_poly.pdbx_seq_one_letter_code
_entity_poly.pdbx_strand_id
1 'polypeptide(L)'
;MNHSIQDLKCFQEDFKCCQSFEPEHIVENQIINCHTLYLYGVNPRQIFFKNCLFTNIFIHNVNACRFDSCIFHQVTMRKGMINDVELHDCVFYDSDLIDSDVNNSTLINCSLINIFSTSIWAVNCCLKDITFNPKTQEWFNPGHMFDMINCKIWRSNQWVYVPGFCDIRKFFNL
;
A
#
# COMPACT_ATOMS: atom_id res chain seq x y z
N MET A 1 -23.70 8.96 7.47
CA MET A 1 -24.59 7.81 7.18
C MET A 1 -23.71 6.71 6.62
N ASN A 2 -23.79 5.50 7.17
CA ASN A 2 -23.08 4.36 6.57
C ASN A 2 -23.87 3.95 5.32
N HIS A 3 -23.36 4.31 4.14
CA HIS A 3 -23.96 3.84 2.89
C HIS A 3 -23.65 2.35 2.76
N SER A 4 -24.68 1.51 2.80
CA SER A 4 -24.53 0.09 2.45
C SER A 4 -24.29 -0.01 0.95
N ILE A 5 -23.33 -0.85 0.55
CA ILE A 5 -22.76 -1.06 -0.80
C ILE A 5 -23.75 -1.55 -1.87
N GLN A 6 -25.06 -1.36 -1.72
CA GLN A 6 -25.97 -1.56 -2.86
C GLN A 6 -25.70 -0.56 -4.00
N ASP A 7 -25.06 0.59 -3.70
CA ASP A 7 -24.69 1.62 -4.68
C ASP A 7 -23.26 1.49 -5.23
N LEU A 8 -22.43 0.66 -4.61
CA LEU A 8 -21.07 0.32 -5.07
C LEU A 8 -21.08 -1.08 -5.66
N LYS A 9 -21.78 -1.26 -6.79
CA LYS A 9 -21.67 -2.51 -7.54
C LYS A 9 -20.23 -2.67 -8.02
N CYS A 10 -19.43 -3.44 -7.27
CA CYS A 10 -18.36 -4.26 -7.83
C CYS A 10 -18.99 -5.09 -8.94
N PHE A 11 -18.97 -4.57 -10.18
CA PHE A 11 -19.17 -5.44 -11.32
C PHE A 11 -18.05 -6.47 -11.23
N GLN A 12 -18.38 -7.75 -11.42
CA GLN A 12 -17.45 -8.88 -11.38
C GLN A 12 -16.29 -8.75 -12.39
N GLU A 13 -16.25 -7.67 -13.16
CA GLU A 13 -15.26 -7.41 -14.20
C GLU A 13 -14.27 -6.28 -13.82
N ASP A 14 -14.66 -5.23 -13.07
CA ASP A 14 -13.77 -4.15 -12.59
C ASP A 14 -14.49 -3.25 -11.55
N PHE A 15 -13.82 -2.84 -10.46
CA PHE A 15 -14.30 -1.73 -9.61
C PHE A 15 -13.78 -0.41 -10.18
N LYS A 16 -14.68 0.38 -10.79
CA LYS A 16 -14.40 1.73 -11.28
C LYS A 16 -15.26 2.73 -10.54
N CYS A 17 -14.62 3.55 -9.72
CA CYS A 17 -15.27 4.62 -8.98
C CYS A 17 -15.25 5.90 -9.84
N CYS A 18 -16.32 6.22 -10.56
CA CYS A 18 -16.38 7.38 -11.47
C CYS A 18 -17.40 8.45 -11.04
N GLN A 19 -17.96 8.37 -9.84
CA GLN A 19 -18.99 9.31 -9.37
C GLN A 19 -18.45 10.24 -8.30
N SER A 20 -18.94 11.48 -8.28
CA SER A 20 -18.65 12.46 -7.24
C SER A 20 -19.25 11.98 -5.92
N PHE A 21 -18.41 11.71 -4.92
CA PHE A 21 -18.88 11.39 -3.58
C PHE A 21 -19.11 12.66 -2.76
N GLU A 22 -20.00 12.56 -1.79
CA GLU A 22 -20.05 13.42 -0.60
C GLU A 22 -18.66 13.48 0.08
N PRO A 23 -18.39 14.47 0.96
CA PRO A 23 -17.03 14.86 1.31
C PRO A 23 -16.12 13.77 1.88
N GLU A 24 -16.69 12.68 2.42
CA GLU A 24 -15.97 11.48 2.85
C GLU A 24 -16.83 10.23 2.63
N HIS A 25 -16.30 9.26 1.88
CA HIS A 25 -16.88 7.95 1.63
C HIS A 25 -16.06 6.89 2.36
N ILE A 26 -16.69 6.23 3.34
CA ILE A 26 -16.05 5.23 4.18
C ILE A 26 -16.56 3.84 3.78
N VAL A 27 -15.63 2.96 3.39
CA VAL A 27 -15.86 1.54 3.16
C VAL A 27 -15.29 0.77 4.35
N GLU A 28 -16.15 0.21 5.19
CA GLU A 28 -15.73 -0.42 6.45
C GLU A 28 -16.14 -1.90 6.56
N ASN A 29 -15.23 -2.73 7.08
CA ASN A 29 -15.45 -4.16 7.37
C ASN A 29 -15.89 -4.98 6.15
N GLN A 30 -15.31 -4.70 4.98
CA GLN A 30 -15.69 -5.37 3.72
C GLN A 30 -14.62 -6.33 3.22
N ILE A 31 -15.06 -7.37 2.51
CA ILE A 31 -14.18 -8.19 1.66
C ILE A 31 -14.29 -7.64 0.24
N ILE A 32 -13.19 -7.10 -0.27
CA ILE A 32 -13.05 -6.59 -1.62
C ILE A 32 -12.37 -7.67 -2.46
N ASN A 33 -13.17 -8.34 -3.28
CA ASN A 33 -12.73 -9.39 -4.19
C ASN A 33 -13.26 -9.09 -5.60
N CYS A 34 -12.55 -8.20 -6.29
CA CYS A 34 -12.79 -7.84 -7.69
C CYS A 34 -11.56 -8.16 -8.53
N HIS A 35 -11.69 -8.28 -9.85
CA HIS A 35 -10.52 -8.53 -10.70
C HIS A 35 -9.52 -7.36 -10.63
N THR A 36 -10.02 -6.14 -10.82
CA THR A 36 -9.22 -4.92 -10.71
C THR A 36 -9.89 -3.86 -9.84
N LEU A 37 -9.08 -3.14 -9.07
CA LEU A 37 -9.45 -1.95 -8.31
C LEU A 37 -8.79 -0.72 -8.95
N TYR A 38 -9.62 0.17 -9.51
CA TYR A 38 -9.21 1.46 -10.03
C TYR A 38 -9.81 2.59 -9.18
N LEU A 39 -8.95 3.44 -8.62
CA LEU A 39 -9.34 4.60 -7.82
C LEU A 39 -8.75 5.89 -8.42
N TYR A 40 -8.98 6.10 -9.72
CA TYR A 40 -8.59 7.30 -10.44
C TYR A 40 -9.78 8.24 -10.66
N GLY A 41 -9.54 9.55 -10.69
CA GLY A 41 -10.55 10.55 -11.08
C GLY A 41 -11.59 10.92 -10.02
N VAL A 42 -11.66 10.20 -8.90
CA VAL A 42 -12.34 10.67 -7.68
C VAL A 42 -11.41 11.66 -6.97
N ASN A 43 -11.93 12.68 -6.28
CA ASN A 43 -11.11 13.43 -5.32
C ASN A 43 -10.70 12.44 -4.22
N PRO A 44 -9.48 11.91 -4.25
CA PRO A 44 -9.28 10.63 -3.59
C PRO A 44 -9.12 10.78 -2.08
N ARG A 45 -8.88 12.02 -1.61
CA ARG A 45 -8.92 12.40 -0.19
C ARG A 45 -10.25 12.07 0.48
N GLN A 46 -11.24 11.65 -0.29
CA GLN A 46 -12.58 11.33 0.16
C GLN A 46 -12.84 9.81 0.21
N ILE A 47 -11.92 8.92 -0.17
CA ILE A 47 -12.16 7.47 -0.04
C ILE A 47 -11.32 6.91 1.10
N PHE A 48 -12.03 6.37 2.10
CA PHE A 48 -11.42 5.76 3.26
C PHE A 48 -11.85 4.30 3.37
N PHE A 49 -10.88 3.39 3.34
CA PHE A 49 -11.10 1.97 3.62
C PHE A 49 -10.66 1.66 5.03
N LYS A 50 -11.53 1.01 5.81
CA LYS A 50 -11.24 0.66 7.20
C LYS A 50 -11.59 -0.79 7.49
N ASN A 51 -10.66 -1.55 8.07
CA ASN A 51 -10.87 -2.96 8.39
C ASN A 51 -11.30 -3.81 7.17
N CYS A 52 -10.82 -3.47 5.98
CA CYS A 52 -11.18 -4.17 4.75
C CYS A 52 -10.15 -5.25 4.41
N LEU A 53 -10.62 -6.34 3.80
CA LEU A 53 -9.79 -7.40 3.24
C LEU A 53 -9.82 -7.33 1.71
N PHE A 54 -8.69 -7.03 1.11
CA PHE A 54 -8.47 -7.10 -0.33
C PHE A 54 -7.78 -8.43 -0.64
N THR A 55 -8.39 -9.27 -1.49
CA THR A 55 -7.85 -10.58 -1.81
C THR A 55 -7.88 -10.86 -3.30
N ASN A 56 -6.77 -11.34 -3.87
CA ASN A 56 -6.67 -11.72 -5.29
C ASN A 56 -7.07 -10.63 -6.28
N ILE A 57 -6.72 -9.37 -5.97
CA ILE A 57 -7.09 -8.22 -6.79
C ILE A 57 -5.87 -7.58 -7.45
N PHE A 58 -6.05 -7.05 -8.65
CA PHE A 58 -5.10 -6.13 -9.27
C PHE A 58 -5.41 -4.70 -8.80
N ILE A 59 -4.45 -4.00 -8.20
CA ILE A 59 -4.61 -2.60 -7.79
C ILE A 59 -3.77 -1.74 -8.71
N HIS A 60 -4.42 -0.80 -9.39
CA HIS A 60 -3.76 0.08 -10.35
C HIS A 60 -4.31 1.50 -10.28
N ASN A 61 -3.42 2.50 -10.24
CA ASN A 61 -3.76 3.92 -10.17
C ASN A 61 -4.67 4.25 -8.98
N VAL A 62 -4.14 4.09 -7.78
CA VAL A 62 -4.76 4.57 -6.54
C VAL A 62 -4.05 5.85 -6.15
N ASN A 63 -4.76 6.97 -6.19
CA ASN A 63 -4.20 8.22 -5.70
C ASN A 63 -4.94 8.65 -4.44
N ALA A 64 -4.33 9.47 -3.59
CA ALA A 64 -4.86 10.20 -2.43
C ALA A 64 -5.87 9.50 -1.49
N CYS A 65 -5.94 8.17 -1.49
CA CYS A 65 -6.85 7.39 -0.64
C CYS A 65 -6.24 7.12 0.73
N ARG A 66 -7.09 6.74 1.69
CA ARG A 66 -6.63 6.24 2.99
C ARG A 66 -7.10 4.81 3.22
N PHE A 67 -6.22 3.99 3.76
CA PHE A 67 -6.52 2.65 4.24
C PHE A 67 -6.05 2.52 5.68
N ASP A 68 -6.93 2.02 6.55
CA ASP A 68 -6.66 1.85 7.97
C ASP A 68 -7.03 0.43 8.38
N SER A 69 -6.08 -0.26 9.01
CA SER A 69 -6.27 -1.62 9.51
C SER A 69 -6.74 -2.61 8.41
N CYS A 70 -6.30 -2.38 7.16
CA CYS A 70 -6.68 -3.19 6.01
C CYS A 70 -5.67 -4.33 5.76
N ILE A 71 -6.16 -5.42 5.18
CA ILE A 71 -5.34 -6.58 4.79
C ILE A 71 -5.34 -6.69 3.27
N PHE A 72 -4.14 -6.77 2.69
CA PHE A 72 -3.89 -6.96 1.28
C PHE A 72 -3.23 -8.32 1.06
N HIS A 73 -4.05 -9.32 0.74
CA HIS A 73 -3.63 -10.70 0.52
C HIS A 73 -3.56 -11.03 -0.96
N GLN A 74 -2.39 -11.46 -1.45
CA GLN A 74 -2.22 -11.85 -2.86
C GLN A 74 -2.68 -10.74 -3.82
N VAL A 75 -2.43 -9.49 -3.45
CA VAL A 75 -2.74 -8.35 -4.31
C VAL A 75 -1.59 -8.14 -5.28
N THR A 76 -1.92 -7.75 -6.50
CA THR A 76 -0.94 -7.43 -7.53
C THR A 76 -1.01 -5.93 -7.82
N MET A 77 0.10 -5.24 -7.59
CA MET A 77 0.33 -3.80 -7.80
C MET A 77 1.41 -3.55 -8.86
N ARG A 78 1.66 -4.54 -9.73
CA ARG A 78 2.73 -4.46 -10.73
C ARG A 78 2.58 -3.23 -11.62
N LYS A 79 3.61 -2.39 -11.68
CA LYS A 79 3.60 -1.11 -12.41
C LYS A 79 2.44 -0.18 -12.02
N GLY A 80 1.81 -0.45 -10.88
CA GLY A 80 0.71 0.35 -10.36
C GLY A 80 1.23 1.65 -9.76
N MET A 81 0.47 2.72 -9.93
CA MET A 81 0.74 4.01 -9.29
C MET A 81 -0.12 4.14 -8.01
N ILE A 82 0.54 4.34 -6.87
CA ILE A 82 -0.03 4.43 -5.52
C ILE A 82 0.45 5.75 -4.90
N ASN A 83 -0.08 6.87 -5.38
CA ASN A 83 0.45 8.18 -5.04
C ASN A 83 -0.38 8.89 -3.97
N ASP A 84 0.28 9.62 -3.07
CA ASP A 84 -0.37 10.42 -2.04
C ASP A 84 -1.27 9.59 -1.08
N VAL A 85 -1.02 8.28 -0.95
CA VAL A 85 -1.85 7.36 -0.17
C VAL A 85 -1.39 7.29 1.29
N GLU A 86 -2.34 7.20 2.21
CA GLU A 86 -2.09 6.90 3.63
C GLU A 86 -2.45 5.45 3.95
N LEU A 87 -1.48 4.67 4.43
CA LEU A 87 -1.63 3.27 4.81
C LEU A 87 -1.28 3.13 6.29
N HIS A 88 -2.27 2.95 7.15
CA HIS A 88 -2.08 2.83 8.60
C HIS A 88 -2.46 1.44 9.07
N ASP A 89 -1.61 0.81 9.87
CA ASP A 89 -1.87 -0.50 10.48
C ASP A 89 -2.22 -1.60 9.45
N CYS A 90 -1.74 -1.44 8.21
CA CYS A 90 -2.07 -2.33 7.11
C CYS A 90 -1.11 -3.52 7.02
N VAL A 91 -1.63 -4.65 6.54
CA VAL A 91 -0.82 -5.85 6.33
C VAL A 91 -0.87 -6.23 4.86
N PHE A 92 0.30 -6.30 4.23
CA PHE A 92 0.47 -6.89 2.91
C PHE A 92 1.09 -8.26 3.08
N TYR A 93 0.45 -9.29 2.52
CA TYR A 93 0.93 -10.66 2.60
C TYR A 93 0.82 -11.38 1.26
N ASP A 94 1.92 -12.02 0.84
CA ASP A 94 2.06 -12.75 -0.42
C ASP A 94 1.67 -11.91 -1.66
N SER A 95 1.96 -10.61 -1.60
CA SER A 95 1.55 -9.62 -2.61
C SER A 95 2.71 -9.23 -3.52
N ASP A 96 2.39 -8.73 -4.71
CA ASP A 96 3.35 -8.41 -5.76
C ASP A 96 3.34 -6.91 -6.08
N LEU A 97 4.42 -6.23 -5.73
CA LEU A 97 4.66 -4.81 -5.88
C LEU A 97 5.80 -4.53 -6.90
N ILE A 98 6.05 -5.44 -7.85
CA ILE A 98 7.13 -5.26 -8.84
C ILE A 98 6.89 -4.00 -9.68
N ASP A 99 7.90 -3.15 -9.80
CA ASP A 99 7.87 -1.88 -10.53
C ASP A 99 6.74 -0.92 -10.08
N SER A 100 6.18 -1.10 -8.87
CA SER A 100 5.12 -0.22 -8.37
C SER A 100 5.68 1.14 -7.96
N ASP A 101 4.89 2.18 -8.17
CA ASP A 101 5.18 3.54 -7.74
C ASP A 101 4.35 3.90 -6.51
N VAL A 102 4.99 4.34 -5.43
CA VAL A 102 4.40 4.64 -4.12
C VAL A 102 4.84 6.03 -3.66
N ASN A 103 4.87 7.00 -4.58
CA ASN A 103 5.35 8.36 -4.31
C ASN A 103 4.42 9.15 -3.37
N ASN A 104 5.02 10.03 -2.57
CA ASN A 104 4.33 10.93 -1.65
C ASN A 104 3.37 10.22 -0.67
N SER A 105 3.51 8.91 -0.51
CA SER A 105 2.64 8.08 0.32
C SER A 105 3.25 7.90 1.70
N THR A 106 2.40 7.67 2.70
CA THR A 106 2.81 7.42 4.08
C THR A 106 2.35 6.04 4.52
N LEU A 107 3.29 5.21 4.95
CA LEU A 107 3.02 3.90 5.55
C LEU A 107 3.39 3.98 7.03
N ILE A 108 2.42 3.69 7.91
CA ILE A 108 2.62 3.71 9.36
C ILE A 108 2.20 2.36 9.94
N ASN A 109 3.08 1.75 10.73
CA ASN A 109 2.84 0.47 11.42
C ASN A 109 2.37 -0.64 10.46
N CYS A 110 2.87 -0.63 9.22
CA CYS A 110 2.50 -1.62 8.23
C CYS A 110 3.44 -2.83 8.26
N SER A 111 2.89 -4.00 7.91
CA SER A 111 3.66 -5.24 7.78
C SER A 111 3.71 -5.69 6.32
N LEU A 112 4.92 -5.89 5.81
CA LEU A 112 5.19 -6.27 4.43
C LEU A 112 5.78 -7.68 4.43
N ILE A 113 4.91 -8.67 4.28
CA ILE A 113 5.20 -10.09 4.50
C ILE A 113 5.22 -10.81 3.15
N ASN A 114 6.34 -11.47 2.82
CA ASN A 114 6.51 -12.25 1.58
C ASN A 114 6.16 -11.46 0.30
N ILE A 115 6.52 -10.18 0.27
CA ILE A 115 6.24 -9.34 -0.88
C ILE A 115 7.27 -9.57 -1.98
N PHE A 116 6.78 -9.74 -3.20
CA PHE A 116 7.61 -9.68 -4.40
C PHE A 116 7.73 -8.24 -4.82
N SER A 117 8.93 -7.68 -4.77
CA SER A 117 9.13 -6.34 -5.30
C SER A 117 10.55 -6.16 -5.77
N THR A 118 10.68 -6.02 -7.08
CA THR A 118 11.88 -5.52 -7.73
C THR A 118 11.54 -4.10 -8.15
N SER A 119 12.37 -3.12 -7.80
CA SER A 119 12.23 -1.72 -8.23
C SER A 119 10.95 -1.00 -7.77
N ILE A 120 10.69 -0.90 -6.46
CA ILE A 120 9.66 0.03 -5.97
C ILE A 120 10.19 1.46 -6.08
N TRP A 121 9.38 2.35 -6.67
CA TRP A 121 9.63 3.78 -6.69
C TRP A 121 8.88 4.40 -5.52
N ALA A 122 9.56 5.16 -4.68
CA ALA A 122 8.99 5.66 -3.42
C ALA A 122 9.49 7.07 -3.10
N VAL A 123 9.47 7.98 -4.08
CA VAL A 123 9.94 9.35 -3.91
C VAL A 123 9.06 10.08 -2.88
N ASN A 124 9.69 10.72 -1.89
CA ASN A 124 9.02 11.40 -0.76
C ASN A 124 8.07 10.47 0.02
N CYS A 125 8.31 9.16 0.00
CA CYS A 125 7.55 8.23 0.82
C CYS A 125 8.09 8.24 2.26
N CYS A 126 7.17 8.17 3.23
CA CYS A 126 7.51 8.03 4.64
C CYS A 126 7.14 6.61 5.11
N LEU A 127 8.14 5.86 5.55
CA LEU A 127 8.00 4.52 6.11
C LEU A 127 8.26 4.58 7.60
N LYS A 128 7.20 4.46 8.41
CA LYS A 128 7.29 4.53 9.87
C LYS A 128 6.81 3.24 10.52
N ASP A 129 7.61 2.71 11.44
CA ASP A 129 7.29 1.50 12.21
C ASP A 129 6.99 0.28 11.30
N ILE A 130 7.69 0.18 10.16
CA ILE A 130 7.45 -0.87 9.15
C ILE A 130 8.20 -2.16 9.48
N THR A 131 7.53 -3.30 9.28
CA THR A 131 8.16 -4.63 9.38
C THR A 131 8.32 -5.29 8.00
N PHE A 132 9.55 -5.68 7.62
CA PHE A 132 9.88 -6.37 6.36
C PHE A 132 10.34 -7.82 6.60
N ASN A 133 9.75 -8.82 5.92
CA ASN A 133 10.01 -10.26 6.14
C ASN A 133 10.84 -10.94 4.99
N PRO A 134 11.64 -12.01 5.23
CA PRO A 134 12.88 -12.40 4.52
C PRO A 134 12.87 -12.56 3.00
N LYS A 135 11.72 -12.69 2.34
CA LYS A 135 11.67 -12.87 0.87
C LYS A 135 11.80 -11.55 0.10
N THR A 136 11.83 -10.43 0.81
CA THR A 136 11.88 -9.06 0.30
C THR A 136 13.29 -8.57 -0.07
N GLN A 137 14.19 -9.42 -0.57
CA GLN A 137 15.63 -9.07 -0.61
C GLN A 137 16.06 -8.02 -1.64
N GLU A 138 15.20 -7.61 -2.59
CA GLU A 138 15.56 -6.71 -3.70
C GLU A 138 14.76 -5.40 -3.74
N TRP A 139 14.41 -4.87 -2.57
CA TRP A 139 13.47 -3.75 -2.48
C TRP A 139 13.98 -2.41 -2.99
N PHE A 140 15.29 -2.22 -3.13
CA PHE A 140 15.84 -0.87 -3.17
C PHE A 140 16.74 -0.66 -4.37
N ASN A 141 16.19 0.08 -5.34
CA ASN A 141 17.01 0.72 -6.35
C ASN A 141 17.68 1.95 -5.69
N PRO A 142 19.02 2.00 -5.57
CA PRO A 142 19.73 3.07 -4.85
C PRO A 142 19.54 4.49 -5.39
N GLY A 143 18.87 4.64 -6.54
CA GLY A 143 18.56 5.95 -7.11
C GLY A 143 17.50 6.77 -6.38
N HIS A 144 16.75 6.19 -5.42
CA HIS A 144 15.57 6.85 -4.84
C HIS A 144 15.67 7.00 -3.32
N MET A 145 15.25 8.18 -2.83
CA MET A 145 15.24 8.52 -1.41
C MET A 145 13.84 8.35 -0.84
N PHE A 146 13.72 7.61 0.25
CA PHE A 146 12.58 7.63 1.16
C PHE A 146 13.08 7.54 2.59
N ASP A 147 12.24 8.02 3.49
CA ASP A 147 12.58 8.16 4.90
C ASP A 147 12.11 6.93 5.65
N MET A 148 13.03 6.22 6.30
CA MET A 148 12.69 5.14 7.23
C MET A 148 12.81 5.64 8.66
N ILE A 149 11.76 5.41 9.46
CA ILE A 149 11.70 5.82 10.87
C ILE A 149 11.25 4.63 11.70
N ASN A 150 12.10 4.15 12.61
CA ASN A 150 11.78 3.07 13.56
C ASN A 150 11.36 1.75 12.89
N CYS A 151 11.99 1.40 11.78
CA CYS A 151 11.62 0.21 11.01
C CYS A 151 12.34 -1.06 11.52
N LYS A 152 11.74 -2.22 11.27
CA LYS A 152 12.29 -3.54 11.59
C LYS A 152 12.46 -4.36 10.30
N ILE A 153 13.68 -4.75 10.00
CA ILE A 153 14.05 -5.40 8.73
C ILE A 153 14.64 -6.77 9.01
N TRP A 154 14.17 -7.82 8.33
CA TRP A 154 14.82 -9.13 8.38
C TRP A 154 16.00 -9.19 7.41
N ARG A 155 17.22 -9.38 7.92
CA ARG A 155 18.45 -9.47 7.12
C ARG A 155 19.37 -10.53 7.71
N SER A 156 19.97 -11.36 6.85
CA SER A 156 20.95 -12.38 7.26
C SER A 156 20.45 -13.27 8.42
N ASN A 157 19.19 -13.72 8.34
CA ASN A 157 18.52 -14.56 9.34
C ASN A 157 18.34 -13.94 10.74
N GLN A 158 18.27 -12.61 10.83
CA GLN A 158 17.97 -11.91 12.07
C GLN A 158 17.15 -10.65 11.82
N TRP A 159 16.44 -10.20 12.86
CA TRP A 159 15.77 -8.90 12.87
C TRP A 159 16.77 -7.79 13.19
N VAL A 160 16.87 -6.81 12.30
CA VAL A 160 17.63 -5.58 12.52
C VAL A 160 16.65 -4.44 12.71
N TYR A 161 16.79 -3.71 13.82
CA TYR A 161 16.02 -2.51 14.08
C TYR A 161 16.78 -1.29 13.55
N VAL A 162 16.06 -0.40 12.87
CA VAL A 162 16.57 0.85 12.32
C VAL A 162 15.97 2.00 13.14
N PRO A 163 16.65 2.47 14.20
CA PRO A 163 16.14 3.52 15.05
C PRO A 163 16.19 4.88 14.32
N GLY A 164 15.11 5.66 14.45
CA GLY A 164 15.06 7.03 13.94
C GLY A 164 15.19 7.13 12.42
N PHE A 165 15.51 8.33 11.94
CA PHE A 165 15.63 8.64 10.51
C PHE A 165 16.86 7.97 9.89
N CYS A 166 16.67 7.11 8.89
CA CYS A 166 17.76 6.46 8.18
C CYS A 166 17.60 6.60 6.66
N ASP A 167 18.64 7.10 5.99
CA ASP A 167 18.78 6.99 4.53
C ASP A 167 19.14 5.54 4.19
N ILE A 168 18.29 4.89 3.42
CA ILE A 168 18.41 3.47 3.16
C ILE A 168 19.70 3.08 2.44
N ARG A 169 20.28 3.98 1.63
CA ARG A 169 21.56 3.74 0.95
C ARG A 169 22.66 3.46 1.96
N LYS A 170 22.66 4.20 3.06
CA LYS A 170 23.61 4.01 4.18
C LYS A 170 23.39 2.67 4.89
N PHE A 171 22.16 2.17 4.93
CA PHE A 171 21.85 0.92 5.62
C PHE A 171 22.21 -0.34 4.80
N PHE A 172 22.02 -0.28 3.48
CA PHE A 172 22.29 -1.40 2.58
C PHE A 172 23.70 -1.38 1.97
N ASN A 173 24.54 -0.39 2.29
CA ASN A 173 25.84 -0.16 1.66
C ASN A 173 25.72 -0.03 0.14
N LEU A 174 24.69 0.70 -0.33
CA LEU A 174 24.45 0.98 -1.74
C LEU A 174 24.93 2.37 -2.13
#